data_AF-A0A3M6WKN3-F1
#
_entry.id   AF-A0A3M6WKN3-F1
#
_cell.length_a   1.000
_cell.length_b   1.000
_cell.length_c   1.000
_cell.angle_alpha   90.00
_cell.angle_beta   90.00
_cell.angle_gamma   90.00
#
_symmetry.space_group_name_H-M   'P 1'
#
loop_
_entity.id
_entity.type
_entity.pdbx_description
1 polymer ?
#
loop_
_entity_poly.entity_id
_entity_poly.type
_entity_poly.pdbx_seq_one_letter_code
_entity_poly.pdbx_strand_id
1 'polypeptide(L)'
;MQAPNRETVWSRSQKPRSEAMVGPRFEQTIMEDQPRPYAAIDLIHKQPVRWTNKRSVSCDGGGGPLGHPRIFINVDKPQICWCTYCGVPYAHTHHRKFLESLPETSYPLDPIEDPATLPSSERAGKTGSTEPYQTPTGAPLEQR
;
A
#
# COMPACT_ATOMS: atom_id res chain seq x y z
N MET A 1 16.73 14.25 4.73
CA MET A 1 15.64 13.41 4.16
C MET A 1 15.62 12.05 4.87
N GLN A 2 14.45 11.62 5.38
CA GLN A 2 14.29 10.40 6.19
C GLN A 2 14.43 9.10 5.37
N ALA A 3 13.80 9.04 4.20
CA ALA A 3 13.83 7.94 3.23
C ALA A 3 13.98 8.53 1.81
N PRO A 4 14.40 7.78 0.77
CA PRO A 4 14.62 8.35 -0.56
C PRO A 4 13.40 9.06 -1.16
N ASN A 5 12.19 8.63 -0.80
CA ASN A 5 10.91 9.20 -1.22
C ASN A 5 10.23 10.10 -0.17
N ARG A 6 10.81 10.27 1.03
CA ARG A 6 10.17 10.99 2.14
C ARG A 6 11.15 11.80 2.97
N GLU A 7 10.87 13.09 3.14
CA GLU A 7 11.73 13.97 3.93
C GLU A 7 11.51 13.85 5.43
N THR A 8 10.25 13.84 5.86
CA THR A 8 9.83 13.94 7.26
C THR A 8 9.58 12.58 7.91
N VAL A 9 9.59 12.55 9.25
CA VAL A 9 9.16 11.39 10.04
C VAL A 9 7.65 11.09 9.84
N TRP A 10 7.22 9.89 10.23
CA TRP A 10 5.83 9.43 10.12
C TRP A 10 5.30 8.75 11.39
N SER A 11 6.08 8.78 12.48
CA SER A 11 5.65 8.35 13.80
C SER A 11 6.15 9.32 14.86
N ARG A 12 5.35 9.52 15.92
CA ARG A 12 5.67 10.46 17.01
C ARG A 12 6.97 10.12 17.74
N SER A 13 7.31 8.84 17.83
CA SER A 13 8.52 8.35 18.49
C SER A 13 9.71 8.17 17.55
N GLN A 14 9.55 8.44 16.25
CA GLN A 14 10.61 8.28 15.26
C GLN A 14 11.58 9.46 15.33
N LYS A 15 12.88 9.17 15.47
CA LYS A 15 13.92 10.19 15.40
C LYS A 15 14.23 10.60 13.94
N PRO A 16 14.42 11.90 13.65
CA PRO A 16 14.92 12.35 12.36
C PRO A 16 16.30 11.77 12.04
N ARG A 17 16.55 11.41 10.78
CA ARG A 17 17.83 10.84 10.34
C ARG A 17 19.02 11.76 10.62
N SER A 18 18.83 13.07 10.52
CA SER A 18 19.84 14.08 10.82
C SER A 18 20.31 14.05 12.28
N GLU A 19 19.49 13.53 13.20
CA GLU A 19 19.83 13.38 14.61
C GLU A 19 20.23 11.95 14.96
N ALA A 20 19.73 10.95 14.23
CA ALA A 20 20.00 9.54 14.49
C ALA A 20 21.35 9.07 13.93
N MET A 21 21.83 9.67 12.83
CA MET A 21 23.04 9.27 12.13
C MET A 21 24.19 10.26 12.33
N VAL A 22 24.47 10.57 13.60
CA VAL A 22 25.56 11.45 14.01
C VAL A 22 26.43 10.77 15.07
N GLY A 23 27.67 11.24 15.21
CA GLY A 23 28.61 10.79 16.22
C GLY A 23 29.65 9.78 15.74
N PRO A 24 30.52 9.30 16.64
CA PRO A 24 31.76 8.60 16.28
C PRO A 24 31.55 7.32 15.47
N ARG A 25 30.38 6.67 15.59
CA ARG A 25 30.06 5.46 14.82
C ARG A 25 29.91 5.73 13.32
N PHE A 26 29.60 6.96 12.92
CA PHE A 26 29.35 7.31 11.52
C PHE A 26 30.49 8.10 10.86
N GLU A 27 31.52 8.51 11.62
CA GLU A 27 32.59 9.41 11.14
C GLU A 27 33.46 8.80 10.02
N GLN A 28 33.69 7.48 10.05
CA GLN A 28 34.42 6.74 9.01
C GLN A 28 33.50 5.74 8.26
N THR A 29 32.19 5.97 8.32
CA THR A 29 31.22 5.12 7.62
C THR A 29 30.89 5.74 6.26
N ILE A 30 30.94 4.92 5.21
CA ILE A 30 30.45 5.31 3.87
C ILE A 30 28.92 5.34 3.95
N MET A 31 28.35 6.55 3.91
CA MET A 31 26.92 6.78 4.16
C MET A 31 26.04 6.33 3.01
N GLU A 32 26.60 6.27 1.81
CA GLU A 32 25.98 5.86 0.56
C GLU A 32 25.61 4.36 0.58
N ASP A 33 26.43 3.54 1.23
CA ASP A 33 26.23 2.09 1.34
C ASP A 33 25.32 1.70 2.51
N GLN A 34 24.93 2.67 3.36
CA GLN A 34 24.06 2.39 4.49
C GLN A 34 22.62 2.12 4.02
N PRO A 35 21.90 1.16 4.64
CA PRO A 35 20.52 0.87 4.29
C PRO A 35 19.64 2.12 4.29
N ARG A 36 19.04 2.41 3.14
CA ARG A 36 18.14 3.55 2.95
C ARG A 36 16.90 3.11 2.14
N PRO A 37 16.02 2.28 2.74
CA PRO A 37 14.83 1.78 2.06
C PRO A 37 13.82 2.91 1.80
N TYR A 38 12.96 2.71 0.81
CA TYR A 38 11.80 3.55 0.55
C TYR A 38 10.79 3.48 1.70
N ALA A 39 10.18 4.61 2.02
CA ALA A 39 9.11 4.69 3.00
C ALA A 39 7.81 4.12 2.41
N ALA A 40 7.34 3.01 2.99
CA ALA A 40 6.14 2.31 2.54
C ALA A 40 4.86 3.16 2.63
N ILE A 41 4.81 4.13 3.55
CA ILE A 41 3.67 5.05 3.68
C ILE A 41 3.41 5.85 2.40
N ASP A 42 4.44 6.30 1.68
CA ASP A 42 4.21 7.04 0.44
C ASP A 42 3.99 6.09 -0.74
N LEU A 43 4.52 4.85 -0.67
CA LEU A 43 4.26 3.83 -1.70
C LEU A 43 2.80 3.36 -1.69
N ILE A 44 2.19 3.20 -0.51
CA ILE A 44 0.80 2.73 -0.42
C ILE A 44 -0.20 3.79 -0.88
N HIS A 45 0.08 5.07 -0.64
CA HIS A 45 -0.75 6.18 -1.12
C HIS A 45 -0.68 6.39 -2.64
N LYS A 46 0.26 5.73 -3.34
CA LYS A 46 0.26 5.69 -4.81
C LYS A 46 -0.70 4.63 -5.36
N GLN A 47 -1.11 3.64 -4.55
CA GLN A 47 -2.00 2.58 -5.03
C GLN A 47 -3.41 3.13 -5.26
N PRO A 48 -4.04 2.81 -6.40
CA PRO A 48 -5.39 3.27 -6.69
C PRO A 48 -6.43 2.53 -5.86
N VAL A 49 -7.54 3.22 -5.57
CA VAL A 49 -8.73 2.67 -4.93
C VAL A 49 -9.29 1.51 -5.75
N ARG A 50 -9.49 0.36 -5.10
CA ARG A 50 -10.15 -0.80 -5.69
C ARG A 50 -11.65 -0.69 -5.49
N TRP A 51 -12.36 -0.49 -6.59
CA TRP A 51 -13.80 -0.34 -6.60
C TRP A 51 -14.51 -1.70 -6.58
N THR A 52 -15.56 -1.82 -5.77
CA THR A 52 -16.40 -3.02 -5.70
C THR A 52 -17.88 -2.66 -5.75
N ASN A 53 -18.68 -3.58 -6.30
CA ASN A 53 -20.16 -3.51 -6.27
C ASN A 53 -20.76 -4.26 -5.07
N LYS A 54 -19.92 -4.88 -4.24
CA LYS A 54 -20.36 -5.65 -3.06
C LYS A 54 -20.19 -4.82 -1.80
N ARG A 55 -21.11 -5.02 -0.86
CA ARG A 55 -21.11 -4.45 0.49
C ARG A 55 -19.88 -4.81 1.34
N SER A 56 -19.27 -5.96 1.08
CA SER A 56 -18.01 -6.38 1.73
C SER A 56 -16.99 -6.89 0.74
N VAL A 57 -15.72 -6.69 1.07
CA VAL A 57 -14.55 -7.20 0.35
C VAL A 57 -13.77 -8.11 1.29
N SER A 58 -13.28 -9.23 0.77
CA SER A 58 -12.33 -10.08 1.47
C SER A 58 -10.94 -9.92 0.87
N CYS A 59 -9.95 -9.64 1.72
CA CYS A 59 -8.57 -9.41 1.35
C CYS A 59 -7.67 -10.39 2.11
N ASP A 60 -6.76 -11.04 1.39
CA ASP A 60 -5.72 -11.94 1.93
C ASP A 60 -4.31 -11.47 1.57
N GLY A 61 -4.17 -10.27 1.01
CA GLY A 61 -2.88 -9.71 0.59
C GLY A 61 -2.38 -10.22 -0.77
N GLY A 62 -3.14 -11.08 -1.46
CA GLY A 62 -2.65 -11.77 -2.66
C GLY A 62 -1.73 -12.94 -2.29
N GLY A 63 -1.48 -13.87 -3.22
CA GLY A 63 -0.62 -15.01 -2.91
C GLY A 63 -1.32 -16.15 -2.16
N GLY A 64 -2.58 -16.00 -1.73
CA GLY A 64 -3.26 -17.03 -0.93
C GLY A 64 -2.59 -17.17 0.45
N PRO A 65 -1.96 -18.32 0.78
CA PRO A 65 -1.24 -18.49 2.06
C PRO A 65 -0.01 -17.60 2.25
N LEU A 66 0.41 -16.90 1.20
CA LEU A 66 1.65 -16.11 1.16
C LEU A 66 1.44 -14.65 1.54
N GLY A 67 0.19 -14.21 1.58
CA GLY A 67 -0.20 -12.91 2.08
C GLY A 67 -0.53 -12.95 3.57
N HIS A 68 -1.50 -12.15 3.98
CA HIS A 68 -1.94 -12.06 5.37
C HIS A 68 -3.21 -12.90 5.61
N PRO A 69 -3.60 -13.15 6.88
CA PRO A 69 -4.87 -13.81 7.18
C PRO A 69 -6.04 -13.11 6.49
N ARG A 70 -6.94 -13.89 5.90
CA ARG A 70 -8.09 -13.34 5.18
C ARG A 70 -8.95 -12.51 6.14
N ILE A 71 -9.13 -11.24 5.82
CA ILE A 71 -10.04 -10.34 6.52
C ILE A 71 -11.19 -9.91 5.62
N PHE A 72 -12.29 -9.50 6.25
CA PHE A 72 -13.45 -8.93 5.57
C PHE A 72 -13.57 -7.44 5.94
N ILE A 73 -13.61 -6.60 4.92
CA ILE A 73 -13.63 -5.14 5.02
C ILE A 73 -15.02 -4.68 4.61
N ASN A 74 -15.68 -3.90 5.48
CA ASN A 74 -16.96 -3.28 5.17
C ASN A 74 -16.74 -2.01 4.33
N VAL A 75 -17.40 -1.92 3.17
CA VAL A 75 -17.33 -0.76 2.25
C VAL A 75 -18.67 -0.02 2.13
N ASP A 76 -19.63 -0.28 3.00
CA ASP A 76 -20.95 0.39 3.00
C ASP A 76 -20.89 1.90 3.17
N LYS A 77 -19.89 2.38 3.91
CA LYS A 77 -19.78 3.80 4.25
C LYS A 77 -19.28 4.58 3.03
N PRO A 78 -19.68 5.85 2.86
CA PRO A 78 -19.19 6.71 1.78
C PRO A 78 -17.77 7.20 2.09
N GLN A 79 -16.83 6.27 2.26
CA GLN A 79 -15.43 6.54 2.55
C GLN A 79 -14.55 5.47 1.90
N ILE A 80 -13.27 5.77 1.77
CA ILE A 80 -12.26 4.77 1.40
C ILE A 80 -11.96 3.92 2.64
N CYS A 81 -12.14 2.61 2.52
CA CYS A 81 -11.84 1.64 3.57
C CYS A 81 -10.59 0.85 3.16
N TRP A 82 -9.58 0.82 4.02
CA TRP A 82 -8.32 0.13 3.71
C TRP A 82 -8.20 -1.20 4.45
N CYS A 83 -7.42 -2.11 3.87
CA CYS A 83 -6.99 -3.32 4.58
C CYS A 83 -6.05 -2.96 5.74
N THR A 84 -6.28 -3.51 6.92
CA THR A 84 -5.43 -3.25 8.10
C THR A 84 -4.05 -3.91 8.02
N TYR A 85 -3.85 -4.86 7.11
CA TYR A 85 -2.57 -5.51 6.88
C TYR A 85 -1.80 -4.85 5.75
N CYS A 86 -2.30 -4.94 4.51
CA CYS A 86 -1.60 -4.39 3.34
C CYS A 86 -1.76 -2.88 3.14
N GLY A 87 -2.76 -2.25 3.75
CA GLY A 87 -3.09 -0.84 3.50
C GLY A 87 -3.76 -0.56 2.15
N VAL A 88 -4.07 -1.59 1.36
CA VAL A 88 -4.73 -1.42 0.05
C VAL A 88 -6.12 -0.79 0.24
N PRO A 89 -6.44 0.28 -0.51
CA PRO A 89 -7.71 0.99 -0.40
C PRO A 89 -8.84 0.34 -1.21
N TYR A 90 -10.04 0.30 -0.62
CA TYR A 90 -11.28 -0.18 -1.23
C TYR A 90 -12.39 0.86 -1.08
N ALA A 91 -13.30 0.91 -2.05
CA ALA A 91 -14.52 1.70 -1.95
C ALA A 91 -15.67 1.07 -2.73
N HIS A 92 -16.90 1.35 -2.30
CA HIS A 92 -18.09 0.90 -3.01
C HIS A 92 -18.40 1.84 -4.18
N THR A 93 -18.68 1.27 -5.36
CA THR A 93 -18.97 2.03 -6.60
C THR A 93 -20.13 3.00 -6.47
N HIS A 94 -21.16 2.64 -5.69
CA HIS A 94 -22.28 3.53 -5.36
C HIS A 94 -21.84 4.90 -4.81
N HIS A 95 -20.76 4.94 -4.03
CA HIS A 95 -20.26 6.16 -3.39
C HIS A 95 -19.21 6.89 -4.23
N ARG A 96 -18.95 6.43 -5.46
CA ARG A 96 -17.92 6.99 -6.34
C ARG A 96 -18.12 8.49 -6.59
N LYS A 97 -19.34 8.91 -6.94
CA LYS A 97 -19.67 10.32 -7.17
C LYS A 97 -19.40 11.21 -5.95
N PHE A 98 -19.66 10.69 -4.75
CA PHE A 98 -19.40 11.41 -3.52
C PHE A 98 -17.90 11.54 -3.26
N LEU A 99 -17.13 10.46 -3.45
CA LEU A 99 -15.68 10.48 -3.27
C LEU A 99 -14.99 11.38 -4.31
N GLU A 100 -15.47 11.41 -5.55
CA GLU A 100 -15.01 12.32 -6.60
C GLU A 100 -15.35 13.79 -6.32
N SER A 101 -16.41 14.06 -5.54
CA SER A 101 -16.78 15.42 -5.16
C SER A 101 -15.92 16.00 -4.03
N LEU A 102 -15.15 15.17 -3.33
CA LEU A 102 -14.29 15.63 -2.24
C LEU A 102 -13.09 16.41 -2.83
N PRO A 103 -12.64 17.48 -2.16
CA PRO A 103 -11.53 18.30 -2.66
C PRO A 103 -10.20 17.51 -2.69
N GLU A 104 -10.05 16.54 -1.79
CA GLU A 104 -8.88 15.69 -1.69
C GLU A 104 -9.27 14.31 -1.13
N THR A 105 -8.61 13.27 -1.62
CA THR A 105 -8.74 11.89 -1.14
C THR A 105 -7.37 11.36 -0.75
N SER A 106 -7.30 10.57 0.34
CA SER A 106 -6.02 10.01 0.81
C SER A 106 -5.36 9.06 -0.18
N TYR A 107 -6.15 8.47 -1.09
CA TYR A 107 -5.69 7.57 -2.13
C TYR A 107 -6.21 8.03 -3.49
N PRO A 108 -5.48 7.77 -4.58
CA PRO A 108 -5.93 8.09 -5.92
C PRO A 108 -7.12 7.23 -6.32
N LEU A 109 -8.17 7.87 -6.85
CA LEU A 109 -9.41 7.18 -7.24
C LEU A 109 -9.26 6.37 -8.53
N ASP A 110 -8.42 6.87 -9.45
CA ASP A 110 -8.10 6.24 -10.72
C ASP A 110 -6.64 5.76 -10.76
N PRO A 111 -6.31 4.77 -11.61
CA PRO A 111 -4.93 4.29 -11.76
C PRO A 111 -3.97 5.42 -12.15
N ILE A 112 -2.88 5.55 -11.39
CA ILE A 112 -1.76 6.43 -11.73
C ILE A 112 -0.69 5.60 -12.43
N GLU A 113 -0.10 6.13 -13.50
CA GLU A 113 1.10 5.59 -14.13
C GLU A 113 2.33 5.89 -13.25
N ASP A 114 2.46 5.18 -12.14
CA ASP A 114 3.64 5.24 -11.27
C ASP A 114 4.28 3.86 -11.16
N PRO A 115 5.62 3.73 -11.30
CA PRO A 115 6.31 2.45 -11.28
C PRO A 115 6.18 1.70 -9.94
N ALA A 116 5.80 2.38 -8.85
CA ALA A 116 5.50 1.74 -7.57
C ALA A 116 4.09 1.15 -7.49
N THR A 117 3.21 1.45 -8.47
CA THR A 117 1.87 0.86 -8.51
C THR A 117 1.94 -0.59 -8.99
N LEU A 118 1.18 -1.47 -8.34
CA LEU A 118 1.04 -2.83 -8.84
C LEU A 118 0.13 -2.78 -10.09
N PRO A 119 0.65 -3.14 -11.28
CA PRO A 119 -0.11 -3.03 -12.51
C PRO A 119 -1.36 -3.91 -12.44
N SER A 120 -2.45 -3.45 -13.05
CA SER A 120 -3.72 -4.20 -13.00
C SER A 120 -3.62 -5.57 -13.69
N SER A 121 -2.64 -5.80 -14.56
CA SER A 121 -2.36 -7.10 -15.20
C SER A 121 -1.78 -8.13 -14.24
N GLU A 122 -1.04 -7.69 -13.23
CA GLU A 122 -0.54 -8.56 -12.15
C GLU A 122 -1.64 -8.92 -11.17
N ARG A 123 -2.86 -8.38 -11.34
CA ARG A 123 -4.07 -8.72 -10.58
C ARG A 123 -4.83 -9.85 -11.28
N ALA A 124 -4.18 -10.97 -11.60
CA ALA A 124 -4.77 -12.08 -12.34
C ALA A 124 -4.77 -13.38 -11.53
N GLY A 125 -5.96 -13.92 -11.24
CA GLY A 125 -6.18 -15.15 -10.48
C GLY A 125 -7.17 -14.95 -9.33
N LYS A 126 -7.80 -16.01 -8.84
CA LYS A 126 -8.71 -15.97 -7.70
C LYS A 126 -8.14 -16.82 -6.58
N THR A 127 -7.85 -16.21 -5.44
CA THR A 127 -7.82 -16.97 -4.18
C THR A 127 -9.26 -17.16 -3.72
N GLY A 128 -9.50 -17.86 -2.60
CA GLY A 128 -10.82 -17.84 -1.97
C GLY A 128 -11.24 -16.46 -1.43
N SER A 129 -10.43 -15.41 -1.65
CA SER A 129 -10.79 -14.02 -1.40
C SER A 129 -11.47 -13.39 -2.63
N THR A 130 -12.07 -12.22 -2.45
CA THR A 130 -12.61 -11.42 -3.55
C THR A 130 -11.52 -10.63 -4.26
N GLU A 131 -10.30 -10.62 -3.71
CA GLU A 131 -9.19 -9.94 -4.34
C GLU A 131 -8.65 -10.75 -5.53
N PRO A 132 -8.37 -10.07 -6.65
CA PRO A 132 -7.55 -10.66 -7.67
C PRO A 132 -6.12 -10.87 -7.16
N TYR A 133 -5.56 -12.01 -7.54
CA TYR A 133 -4.22 -12.45 -7.18
C TYR A 133 -3.15 -11.48 -7.69
N GLN A 134 -2.17 -11.09 -6.89
CA GLN A 134 -1.24 -9.97 -7.17
C GLN A 134 0.05 -10.35 -7.92
N THR A 135 0.14 -11.51 -8.59
CA THR A 135 1.36 -11.87 -9.34
C THR A 135 1.15 -11.90 -10.85
N PRO A 136 2.20 -11.63 -11.64
CA PRO A 136 2.15 -11.70 -13.10
C PRO A 136 1.79 -13.08 -13.67
N THR A 137 2.07 -14.16 -12.93
CA THR A 137 1.98 -15.54 -13.43
C THR A 137 0.68 -16.25 -13.06
N GLY A 138 -0.15 -15.66 -12.21
CA GLY A 138 -1.34 -16.33 -11.65
C GLY A 138 -1.03 -17.55 -10.77
N ALA A 139 0.25 -17.85 -10.51
CA ALA A 139 0.71 -18.98 -9.70
C ALA A 139 1.05 -18.52 -8.27
N PRO A 140 0.73 -19.31 -7.22
CA PRO A 140 1.19 -19.09 -5.84
C PRO A 140 2.65 -18.62 -5.81
N LEU A 141 2.94 -17.48 -5.16
CA LEU A 141 4.27 -16.87 -4.99
C LEU A 141 5.16 -17.85 -4.21
N GLU A 142 5.79 -18.83 -4.87
CA GLU A 142 6.55 -19.86 -4.17
C GLU A 142 7.50 -19.25 -3.14
N GLN A 143 7.33 -19.65 -1.87
CA GLN A 143 8.27 -19.35 -0.80
C GLN A 143 9.58 -20.06 -1.16
N ARG A 144 10.53 -19.32 -1.72
CA ARG A 144 11.92 -19.74 -1.81
C ARG A 144 12.61 -19.56 -0.47
#